data_AF-A0A8C0HXC3-F1
#
_entry.id   AF-A0A8C0HXC3-F1
#
_cell.length_a   1.000
_cell.length_b   1.000
_cell.length_c   1.000
_cell.angle_alpha   90.00
_cell.angle_beta   90.00
_cell.angle_gamma   90.00
#
_symmetry.space_group_name_H-M   'P 1'
#
loop_
_entity.id
_entity.type
_entity.pdbx_description
1 polymer ?
#
loop_
_entity_poly.entity_id
_entity_poly.type
_entity_poly.pdbx_seq_one_letter_code
_entity_poly.pdbx_strand_id
1 'polypeptide(L)'
;MSTVEEDSDTVTVETVNSVTLTRDADGNLILHCPQNVSENDQSFEVTMTATTEVADDEITEGTVTQIQILQNEQLDDISPLGNEEVSAVSQAWFTTKEDKDSLTNKGHKWKQGMWSKEEIDILMNNIERYLKARGIKDATEIIFEMSKDERKDFYRTIAWGLNRPLFAVYRRVLRMYDDRNHVGKYTPEEIEKLKELRIKHGNDWATIGAALGRSASSVKDRCRLMKDTCNTGKWTEEEEKRLAEVVHELTSTEPGDIVTQGVSWAAVAERVGTRSEKQCRSKWLNYLNWKQSGGTEWTKEDEINLILRIAELDVADENDINWDLLAEGWSSVRSPQWLRSKWWTIKRQIANHKDVSFPGNVLFAS
;
A
#
# COMPACT_ATOMS: atom_id res chain seq x y z
N MET A 1 -38.62 44.44 -46.94
CA MET A 1 -39.57 43.31 -46.98
C MET A 1 -38.73 42.08 -47.28
N SER A 2 -38.46 41.24 -46.28
CA SER A 2 -39.30 40.12 -45.83
C SER A 2 -38.93 38.86 -46.61
N THR A 3 -38.82 37.67 -46.01
CA THR A 3 -39.33 37.21 -44.70
C THR A 3 -38.24 36.82 -43.69
N VAL A 4 -38.68 36.53 -42.46
CA VAL A 4 -37.93 35.89 -41.37
C VAL A 4 -38.49 34.49 -41.20
N GLU A 5 -37.64 33.52 -40.87
CA GLU A 5 -38.05 32.30 -40.16
C GLU A 5 -37.21 32.23 -38.88
N GLU A 6 -37.88 31.99 -37.75
CA GLU A 6 -37.27 31.79 -36.43
C GLU A 6 -37.32 30.30 -36.12
N ASP A 7 -36.19 29.70 -35.73
CA ASP A 7 -36.18 28.37 -35.09
C ASP A 7 -35.83 28.54 -33.60
N SER A 8 -36.57 27.82 -32.76
CA SER A 8 -36.66 28.07 -31.31
C SER A 8 -36.21 26.85 -30.50
N ASP A 9 -34.88 26.69 -30.36
CA ASP A 9 -34.32 25.65 -29.48
C ASP A 9 -34.55 26.01 -28.00
N THR A 10 -35.49 25.29 -27.39
CA THR A 10 -35.77 25.36 -25.94
C THR A 10 -34.86 24.37 -25.21
N VAL A 11 -33.93 24.91 -24.40
CA VAL A 11 -33.03 24.08 -23.59
C VAL A 11 -33.83 23.30 -22.55
N THR A 12 -33.78 21.97 -22.64
CA THR A 12 -34.34 21.07 -21.63
C THR A 12 -33.50 21.11 -20.35
N VAL A 13 -34.15 21.36 -19.22
CA VAL A 13 -33.52 21.35 -17.90
C VAL A 13 -33.90 20.06 -17.18
N GLU A 14 -33.02 19.06 -17.24
CA GLU A 14 -33.11 17.90 -16.33
C GLU A 14 -32.41 18.23 -15.01
N THR A 15 -33.06 17.90 -13.90
CA THR A 15 -32.55 18.18 -12.54
C THR A 15 -32.74 16.95 -11.66
N VAL A 16 -31.67 16.44 -11.08
CA VAL A 16 -31.72 15.33 -10.13
C VAL A 16 -30.79 15.63 -8.94
N ASN A 17 -31.24 15.32 -7.73
CA ASN A 17 -30.48 15.37 -6.47
C ASN A 17 -29.87 16.73 -6.05
N SER A 18 -30.73 17.75 -5.94
CA SER A 18 -30.77 18.68 -4.80
C SER A 18 -29.44 19.18 -4.21
N VAL A 19 -28.66 19.93 -5.00
CA VAL A 19 -27.58 20.80 -4.50
C VAL A 19 -27.80 22.21 -5.04
N THR A 20 -27.91 23.20 -4.15
CA THR A 20 -28.15 24.59 -4.54
C THR A 20 -26.82 25.33 -4.71
N LEU A 21 -26.37 25.46 -5.96
CA LEU A 21 -25.32 26.42 -6.32
C LEU A 21 -25.87 27.84 -6.18
N THR A 22 -25.06 28.73 -5.61
CA THR A 22 -25.24 30.18 -5.72
C THR A 22 -23.98 30.82 -6.29
N ARG A 23 -24.11 32.02 -6.84
CA ARG A 23 -22.99 32.80 -7.39
C ARG A 23 -22.97 34.16 -6.71
N ASP A 24 -21.80 34.58 -6.22
CA ASP A 24 -21.65 35.89 -5.58
C ASP A 24 -21.56 37.03 -6.62
N ALA A 25 -21.53 38.28 -6.13
CA ALA A 25 -21.49 39.47 -6.97
C ALA A 25 -20.16 39.65 -7.74
N ASP A 26 -19.08 38.99 -7.27
CA ASP A 26 -17.77 38.99 -7.91
C ASP A 26 -17.60 37.81 -8.89
N GLY A 27 -18.57 36.89 -8.93
CA GLY A 27 -18.70 35.82 -9.91
C GLY A 27 -18.21 34.44 -9.44
N ASN A 28 -17.83 34.26 -8.16
CA ASN A 28 -17.43 32.97 -7.60
C ASN A 28 -18.64 32.09 -7.31
N LEU A 29 -18.42 30.77 -7.26
CA LEU A 29 -19.43 29.76 -6.94
C LEU A 29 -19.39 29.40 -5.45
N ILE A 30 -20.55 29.40 -4.80
CA ILE A 30 -20.73 29.05 -3.39
C ILE A 30 -21.69 27.86 -3.27
N LEU A 31 -21.24 26.82 -2.56
CA LEU A 31 -21.97 25.60 -2.20
C LEU A 31 -22.09 25.46 -0.68
N HIS A 32 -23.09 24.71 -0.20
CA HIS A 32 -23.39 24.56 1.23
C HIS A 32 -23.63 23.10 1.70
N CYS A 33 -23.04 22.77 2.86
CA CYS A 33 -23.25 21.57 3.70
C CYS A 33 -22.85 20.18 3.14
N PRO A 34 -22.68 19.16 4.02
CA PRO A 34 -22.25 19.13 5.43
C PRO A 34 -20.89 18.37 5.61
N GLN A 35 -20.44 18.04 6.85
CA GLN A 35 -19.03 17.72 7.17
C GLN A 35 -18.78 16.35 7.87
N ASN A 36 -17.63 15.70 7.61
CA ASN A 36 -16.59 15.17 8.57
C ASN A 36 -16.00 13.73 8.39
N VAL A 37 -14.79 13.63 7.79
CA VAL A 37 -13.46 13.05 8.26
C VAL A 37 -13.36 11.68 8.98
N SER A 38 -12.25 10.89 9.03
CA SER A 38 -10.95 10.62 8.31
C SER A 38 -10.20 9.47 9.09
N GLU A 39 -9.00 8.86 8.89
CA GLU A 39 -7.79 8.76 8.01
C GLU A 39 -7.09 7.40 8.43
N ASN A 40 -5.97 6.77 7.98
CA ASN A 40 -4.87 6.85 6.97
C ASN A 40 -4.24 5.41 6.80
N ASP A 41 -3.11 5.21 6.09
CA ASP A 41 -2.54 3.86 5.79
C ASP A 41 -0.98 3.73 5.70
N GLN A 42 -0.44 2.49 5.75
CA GLN A 42 0.84 2.04 5.13
C GLN A 42 1.17 0.53 5.30
N SER A 43 1.93 -0.05 4.35
CA SER A 43 2.46 -1.44 4.42
C SER A 43 3.76 -1.65 3.63
N PHE A 44 4.47 -2.76 3.87
CA PHE A 44 5.70 -3.18 3.19
C PHE A 44 5.82 -4.72 3.17
N GLU A 45 6.56 -5.27 2.19
CA GLU A 45 6.94 -6.69 2.14
C GLU A 45 8.25 -6.99 2.86
N VAL A 46 8.35 -8.19 3.45
CA VAL A 46 9.56 -8.75 4.06
C VAL A 46 9.52 -10.27 3.92
N THR A 47 10.57 -10.83 3.30
CA THR A 47 10.94 -12.26 3.35
C THR A 47 11.89 -12.49 4.51
N MET A 48 11.76 -13.61 5.24
CA MET A 48 12.78 -14.11 6.17
C MET A 48 12.78 -15.64 6.15
N THR A 49 13.97 -16.22 6.36
CA THR A 49 14.21 -17.66 6.51
C THR A 49 13.67 -18.21 7.83
N ALA A 50 13.31 -19.49 7.83
CA ALA A 50 13.06 -20.24 9.06
C ALA A 50 14.40 -20.60 9.74
N THR A 51 14.45 -20.48 11.05
CA THR A 51 15.47 -21.09 11.91
C THR A 51 14.79 -22.18 12.72
N THR A 52 15.13 -23.44 12.46
CA THR A 52 14.74 -24.58 13.31
C THR A 52 15.72 -24.67 14.48
N GLU A 53 15.20 -24.59 15.70
CA GLU A 53 15.97 -24.91 16.89
C GLU A 53 16.19 -26.43 16.93
N VAL A 54 17.45 -26.85 17.00
CA VAL A 54 17.83 -28.26 17.20
C VAL A 54 17.81 -28.58 18.69
N ALA A 55 17.03 -29.60 19.04
CA ALA A 55 17.22 -30.38 20.25
C ALA A 55 17.92 -31.69 19.83
N ASP A 56 18.89 -32.16 20.64
CA ASP A 56 19.65 -33.36 20.33
C ASP A 56 18.79 -34.63 20.47
N ASP A 57 18.79 -35.45 19.43
CA ASP A 57 18.51 -36.90 19.51
C ASP A 57 19.21 -37.62 18.35
N GLU A 58 19.49 -38.91 18.50
CA GLU A 58 20.53 -39.60 17.70
C GLU A 58 20.17 -39.85 16.22
N ILE A 59 21.18 -39.78 15.34
CA ILE A 59 21.04 -40.03 13.90
C ILE A 59 21.07 -41.53 13.61
N THR A 60 19.96 -42.08 13.11
CA THR A 60 19.94 -43.35 12.36
C THR A 60 19.36 -43.14 10.96
N GLU A 61 20.00 -43.71 9.94
CA GLU A 61 19.70 -43.42 8.53
C GLU A 61 18.34 -43.96 8.05
N GLY A 62 17.72 -43.22 7.12
CA GLY A 62 16.87 -43.82 6.09
C GLY A 62 15.35 -43.86 6.34
N THR A 63 14.69 -42.69 6.34
CA THR A 63 13.25 -42.64 5.97
C THR A 63 12.90 -41.39 5.17
N VAL A 64 12.26 -41.56 4.00
CA VAL A 64 11.71 -40.45 3.21
C VAL A 64 10.24 -40.28 3.58
N THR A 65 9.95 -39.31 4.47
CA THR A 65 8.58 -38.98 4.85
C THR A 65 8.00 -37.88 3.96
N GLN A 66 7.19 -38.26 2.98
CA GLN A 66 6.33 -37.31 2.26
C GLN A 66 5.37 -36.65 3.26
N ILE A 67 5.36 -35.31 3.33
CA ILE A 67 4.35 -34.59 4.10
C ILE A 67 3.05 -34.62 3.29
N GLN A 68 2.16 -35.53 3.67
CA GLN A 68 0.90 -35.78 2.98
C GLN A 68 -0.09 -34.64 3.28
N ILE A 69 -0.66 -34.04 2.24
CA ILE A 69 -1.63 -32.94 2.38
C ILE A 69 -2.95 -33.53 2.88
N LEU A 70 -3.20 -33.41 4.19
CA LEU A 70 -4.49 -33.74 4.79
C LEU A 70 -5.53 -32.65 4.44
N GLN A 71 -6.32 -32.92 3.39
CA GLN A 71 -7.60 -32.24 3.20
C GLN A 71 -8.52 -32.66 4.34
N ASN A 72 -8.89 -31.70 5.19
CA ASN A 72 -9.66 -31.97 6.40
C ASN A 72 -11.15 -31.77 6.14
N GLU A 73 -11.79 -32.73 5.46
CA GLU A 73 -13.20 -32.73 5.00
C GLU A 73 -14.24 -32.79 6.14
N GLN A 74 -14.09 -31.96 7.19
CA GLN A 74 -14.96 -32.02 8.36
C GLN A 74 -15.04 -30.69 9.13
N LEU A 75 -15.59 -29.65 8.49
CA LEU A 75 -15.92 -28.36 9.12
C LEU A 75 -17.26 -27.75 8.64
N ASP A 76 -18.14 -28.52 8.00
CA ASP A 76 -19.38 -28.02 7.38
C ASP A 76 -20.48 -27.62 8.37
N ASP A 77 -20.38 -28.01 9.65
CA ASP A 77 -21.50 -28.00 10.61
C ASP A 77 -21.46 -26.85 11.65
N ILE A 78 -21.03 -25.65 11.24
CA ILE A 78 -21.33 -24.39 11.95
C ILE A 78 -21.69 -23.28 10.93
N SER A 79 -22.89 -23.35 10.35
CA SER A 79 -23.46 -22.29 9.52
C SER A 79 -24.72 -21.70 10.15
N PRO A 80 -24.70 -20.38 10.45
CA PRO A 80 -25.89 -19.58 10.20
C PRO A 80 -25.55 -18.19 9.62
N LEU A 81 -25.33 -18.11 8.31
CA LEU A 81 -25.93 -17.12 7.40
C LEU A 81 -25.66 -17.53 5.93
N GLY A 82 -26.36 -16.91 4.98
CA GLY A 82 -26.51 -17.42 3.60
C GLY A 82 -25.24 -17.43 2.72
N ASN A 83 -25.38 -18.12 1.58
CA ASN A 83 -24.34 -18.49 0.61
C ASN A 83 -23.50 -17.33 0.04
N GLU A 84 -22.51 -16.84 0.77
CA GLU A 84 -21.32 -16.18 0.21
C GLU A 84 -20.09 -17.04 0.52
N GLU A 85 -19.49 -17.61 -0.53
CA GLU A 85 -18.41 -18.60 -0.42
C GLU A 85 -17.18 -18.02 0.29
N VAL A 86 -16.55 -18.82 1.15
CA VAL A 86 -15.29 -18.44 1.81
C VAL A 86 -14.20 -18.31 0.74
N SER A 87 -13.82 -17.06 0.42
CA SER A 87 -12.86 -16.76 -0.67
C SER A 87 -11.67 -17.72 -0.68
N ALA A 88 -11.45 -18.40 -1.82
CA ALA A 88 -10.38 -19.38 -1.98
C ALA A 88 -8.99 -18.82 -1.62
N VAL A 89 -8.83 -17.50 -1.69
CA VAL A 89 -7.61 -16.75 -1.37
C VAL A 89 -7.32 -16.75 0.15
N SER A 90 -8.33 -16.72 1.01
CA SER A 90 -8.16 -16.68 2.47
C SER A 90 -7.97 -18.07 3.11
N GLN A 91 -8.06 -19.15 2.32
CA GLN A 91 -7.96 -20.53 2.81
C GLN A 91 -6.54 -20.95 3.21
N ALA A 92 -5.51 -20.36 2.61
CA ALA A 92 -4.11 -20.67 2.87
C ALA A 92 -3.46 -19.63 3.80
N TRP A 93 -2.69 -20.09 4.79
CA TRP A 93 -1.93 -19.18 5.66
C TRP A 93 -0.78 -18.52 4.91
N PHE A 94 -0.16 -19.24 3.97
CA PHE A 94 0.78 -18.72 2.99
C PHE A 94 0.37 -19.21 1.62
N THR A 95 0.26 -18.30 0.65
CA THR A 95 0.08 -18.64 -0.77
C THR A 95 1.47 -18.79 -1.38
N THR A 96 1.83 -19.98 -1.87
CA THR A 96 3.08 -20.18 -2.62
C THR A 96 3.02 -19.45 -3.96
N LYS A 97 4.13 -19.40 -4.71
CA LYS A 97 4.08 -18.83 -6.07
C LYS A 97 3.22 -19.73 -6.98
N GLU A 98 3.32 -21.04 -6.76
CA GLU A 98 2.61 -22.08 -7.47
C GLU A 98 1.09 -22.02 -7.20
N ASP A 99 0.69 -21.78 -5.94
CA ASP A 99 -0.71 -21.48 -5.58
C ASP A 99 -1.19 -20.18 -6.21
N LYS A 100 -0.34 -19.13 -6.18
CA LYS A 100 -0.64 -17.80 -6.74
C LYS A 100 -0.94 -17.92 -8.24
N ASP A 101 -0.04 -18.54 -8.98
CA ASP A 101 -0.15 -18.77 -10.42
C ASP A 101 -1.35 -19.70 -10.72
N SER A 102 -1.60 -20.74 -9.90
CA SER A 102 -2.78 -21.62 -10.03
C SER A 102 -4.11 -20.89 -9.82
N LEU A 103 -4.21 -20.04 -8.80
CA LEU A 103 -5.41 -19.25 -8.51
C LEU A 103 -5.65 -18.17 -9.58
N THR A 104 -4.60 -17.50 -10.07
CA THR A 104 -4.69 -16.58 -11.21
C THR A 104 -5.16 -17.30 -12.49
N ASN A 105 -4.62 -18.50 -12.78
CA ASN A 105 -5.05 -19.30 -13.93
C ASN A 105 -6.51 -19.80 -13.83
N LYS A 106 -7.07 -19.89 -12.62
CA LYS A 106 -8.50 -20.15 -12.35
C LYS A 106 -9.37 -18.88 -12.40
N GLY A 107 -8.79 -17.72 -12.70
CA GLY A 107 -9.49 -16.43 -12.77
C GLY A 107 -9.68 -15.71 -11.43
N HIS A 108 -9.16 -16.24 -10.32
CA HIS A 108 -9.23 -15.55 -9.03
C HIS A 108 -8.28 -14.34 -9.01
N LYS A 109 -8.86 -13.14 -8.96
CA LYS A 109 -8.17 -11.92 -8.56
C LYS A 109 -8.26 -11.78 -7.04
N TRP A 110 -7.20 -11.33 -6.37
CA TRP A 110 -7.22 -10.86 -4.97
C TRP A 110 -6.75 -9.41 -4.90
N LYS A 111 -7.15 -8.69 -3.84
CA LYS A 111 -6.64 -7.34 -3.60
C LYS A 111 -5.25 -7.39 -2.97
N GLN A 112 -4.31 -6.62 -3.53
CA GLN A 112 -2.95 -6.43 -3.01
C GLN A 112 -2.69 -4.92 -2.88
N GLY A 113 -1.88 -4.52 -1.89
CA GLY A 113 -1.59 -3.10 -1.64
C GLY A 113 -2.49 -2.48 -0.56
N MET A 114 -2.94 -1.25 -0.81
CA MET A 114 -3.64 -0.39 0.16
C MET A 114 -4.97 -1.04 0.59
N TRP A 115 -5.36 -0.94 1.86
CA TRP A 115 -6.65 -1.50 2.30
C TRP A 115 -7.76 -0.50 2.00
N SER A 116 -8.84 -0.92 1.34
CA SER A 116 -9.99 -0.05 1.12
C SER A 116 -10.76 0.13 2.43
N LYS A 117 -11.57 1.19 2.53
CA LYS A 117 -12.37 1.46 3.73
C LYS A 117 -13.33 0.29 4.01
N GLU A 118 -13.95 -0.20 2.94
CA GLU A 118 -14.90 -1.30 2.94
C GLU A 118 -14.25 -2.60 3.46
N GLU A 119 -13.01 -2.88 3.08
CA GLU A 119 -12.25 -4.03 3.63
C GLU A 119 -11.90 -3.87 5.12
N ILE A 120 -11.71 -2.64 5.60
CA ILE A 120 -11.45 -2.35 7.02
C ILE A 120 -12.75 -2.49 7.83
N ASP A 121 -13.86 -1.96 7.31
CA ASP A 121 -15.18 -2.02 7.94
C ASP A 121 -15.68 -3.49 8.02
N ILE A 122 -15.47 -4.29 6.97
CA ILE A 122 -15.73 -5.76 6.99
C ILE A 122 -14.87 -6.45 8.05
N LEU A 123 -13.57 -6.15 8.10
CA LEU A 123 -12.64 -6.74 9.08
C LEU A 123 -13.04 -6.41 10.52
N MET A 124 -13.41 -5.15 10.80
CA MET A 124 -13.86 -4.71 12.13
C MET A 124 -15.16 -5.40 12.54
N ASN A 125 -16.20 -5.36 11.70
CA ASN A 125 -17.47 -6.02 11.95
C ASN A 125 -17.30 -7.53 12.19
N ASN A 126 -16.41 -8.18 11.44
CA ASN A 126 -16.08 -9.58 11.67
C ASN A 126 -15.41 -9.85 13.04
N ILE A 127 -14.47 -8.99 13.47
CA ILE A 127 -13.83 -9.10 14.78
C ILE A 127 -14.86 -8.90 15.90
N GLU A 128 -15.69 -7.85 15.82
CA GLU A 128 -16.77 -7.59 16.77
C GLU A 128 -17.77 -8.76 16.85
N ARG A 129 -18.14 -9.34 15.70
CA ARG A 129 -18.98 -10.53 15.62
C ARG A 129 -18.35 -11.75 16.31
N TYR A 130 -17.04 -11.97 16.14
CA TYR A 130 -16.31 -13.07 16.79
C TYR A 130 -16.21 -12.88 18.31
N LEU A 131 -15.83 -11.68 18.76
CA LEU A 131 -15.76 -11.31 20.17
C LEU A 131 -17.11 -11.52 20.87
N LYS A 132 -18.18 -10.98 20.28
CA LYS A 132 -19.56 -11.10 20.79
C LYS A 132 -20.06 -12.54 20.83
N ALA A 133 -19.70 -13.37 19.85
CA ALA A 133 -20.08 -14.78 19.82
C ALA A 133 -19.38 -15.62 20.91
N ARG A 134 -18.16 -15.24 21.33
CA ARG A 134 -17.39 -15.94 22.37
C ARG A 134 -17.42 -15.28 23.75
N GLY A 135 -18.05 -14.11 23.89
CA GLY A 135 -18.12 -13.35 25.15
C GLY A 135 -16.82 -12.65 25.56
N ILE A 136 -15.85 -12.57 24.65
CA ILE A 136 -14.54 -11.95 24.85
C ILE A 136 -14.70 -10.43 24.75
N LYS A 137 -14.06 -9.67 25.65
CA LYS A 137 -14.26 -8.21 25.78
C LYS A 137 -13.25 -7.36 25.03
N ASP A 138 -12.04 -7.87 24.85
CA ASP A 138 -10.96 -7.18 24.15
C ASP A 138 -10.39 -8.10 23.05
N ALA A 139 -10.03 -7.51 21.92
CA ALA A 139 -9.32 -8.21 20.86
C ALA A 139 -7.85 -8.45 21.21
N THR A 140 -7.24 -7.63 22.08
CA THR A 140 -5.82 -7.75 22.46
C THR A 140 -5.52 -9.12 23.10
N GLU A 141 -6.43 -9.64 23.91
CA GLU A 141 -6.43 -10.99 24.51
C GLU A 141 -6.17 -12.07 23.44
N ILE A 142 -6.93 -12.06 22.34
CA ILE A 142 -6.80 -13.02 21.23
C ILE A 142 -5.53 -12.75 20.39
N ILE A 143 -5.19 -11.47 20.19
CA ILE A 143 -4.16 -11.03 19.24
C ILE A 143 -2.74 -11.15 19.82
N PHE A 144 -2.58 -11.06 21.15
CA PHE A 144 -1.27 -11.03 21.81
C PHE A 144 -1.09 -12.05 22.94
N GLU A 145 -2.15 -12.47 23.64
CA GLU A 145 -2.03 -13.35 24.82
C GLU A 145 -2.36 -14.81 24.51
N MET A 146 -3.43 -15.09 23.76
CA MET A 146 -3.84 -16.44 23.37
C MET A 146 -2.81 -17.14 22.46
N SER A 147 -2.64 -18.44 22.65
CA SER A 147 -1.70 -19.25 21.88
C SER A 147 -2.13 -19.42 20.41
N LYS A 148 -1.22 -19.94 19.58
CA LYS A 148 -1.45 -20.16 18.14
C LYS A 148 -2.63 -21.09 17.87
N ASP A 149 -2.83 -22.10 18.72
CA ASP A 149 -3.86 -23.12 18.53
C ASP A 149 -5.24 -22.65 19.01
N GLU A 150 -5.30 -21.89 20.11
CA GLU A 150 -6.55 -21.33 20.64
C GLU A 150 -7.18 -20.28 19.70
N ARG A 151 -6.36 -19.60 18.89
CA ARG A 151 -6.79 -18.62 17.87
C ARG A 151 -6.75 -19.14 16.43
N LYS A 152 -6.72 -20.47 16.25
CA LYS A 152 -6.60 -21.15 14.95
C LYS A 152 -7.74 -20.83 13.97
N ASP A 153 -8.96 -20.64 14.48
CA ASP A 153 -10.12 -20.25 13.67
C ASP A 153 -10.24 -18.73 13.51
N PHE A 154 -9.92 -17.93 14.56
CA PHE A 154 -10.08 -16.47 14.60
C PHE A 154 -9.72 -15.76 13.29
N TYR A 155 -8.48 -15.94 12.81
CA TYR A 155 -8.03 -15.27 11.60
C TYR A 155 -8.80 -15.71 10.34
N ARG A 156 -9.25 -16.97 10.27
CA ARG A 156 -10.07 -17.48 9.16
C ARG A 156 -11.48 -16.89 9.21
N THR A 157 -12.10 -16.86 10.39
CA THR A 157 -13.43 -16.28 10.57
C THR A 157 -13.45 -14.79 10.22
N ILE A 158 -12.42 -14.03 10.62
CA ILE A 158 -12.36 -12.59 10.32
C ILE A 158 -11.90 -12.25 8.90
N ALA A 159 -11.33 -13.22 8.18
CA ALA A 159 -11.05 -13.12 6.75
C ALA A 159 -12.27 -13.41 5.85
N TRP A 160 -13.43 -13.76 6.43
CA TRP A 160 -14.66 -13.99 5.66
C TRP A 160 -15.14 -12.69 4.98
N GLY A 161 -15.54 -12.78 3.71
CA GLY A 161 -15.85 -11.61 2.87
C GLY A 161 -14.63 -10.80 2.39
N LEU A 162 -13.41 -11.08 2.88
CA LEU A 162 -12.20 -10.38 2.43
C LEU A 162 -11.50 -11.12 1.29
N ASN A 163 -11.26 -10.41 0.19
CA ASN A 163 -10.54 -10.95 -0.96
C ASN A 163 -9.00 -10.78 -0.82
N ARG A 164 -8.44 -11.24 0.31
CA ARG A 164 -7.01 -11.12 0.65
C ARG A 164 -6.45 -12.40 1.27
N PRO A 165 -5.16 -12.73 1.07
CA PRO A 165 -4.50 -13.84 1.75
C PRO A 165 -4.52 -13.69 3.27
N LEU A 166 -4.65 -14.81 3.98
CA LEU A 166 -4.85 -14.85 5.44
C LEU A 166 -3.74 -14.14 6.23
N PHE A 167 -2.49 -14.22 5.77
CA PHE A 167 -1.35 -13.52 6.39
C PHE A 167 -1.38 -12.00 6.19
N ALA A 168 -2.07 -11.49 5.17
CA ALA A 168 -2.32 -10.06 5.02
C ALA A 168 -3.34 -9.56 6.05
N VAL A 169 -4.39 -10.35 6.31
CA VAL A 169 -5.38 -10.08 7.38
C VAL A 169 -4.68 -10.09 8.75
N TYR A 170 -3.91 -11.14 9.06
CA TYR A 170 -3.06 -11.23 10.26
C TYR A 170 -2.17 -9.99 10.46
N ARG A 171 -1.44 -9.56 9.41
CA ARG A 171 -0.57 -8.37 9.45
C ARG A 171 -1.35 -7.05 9.56
N ARG A 172 -2.61 -6.97 9.11
CA ARG A 172 -3.47 -5.79 9.30
C ARG A 172 -3.95 -5.71 10.74
N VAL A 173 -4.50 -6.81 11.28
CA VAL A 173 -5.00 -6.92 12.65
C VAL A 173 -3.91 -6.60 13.67
N LEU A 174 -2.71 -7.19 13.56
CA LEU A 174 -1.59 -6.86 14.46
C LEU A 174 -1.28 -5.36 14.51
N ARG A 175 -1.31 -4.66 13.36
CA ARG A 175 -1.02 -3.21 13.30
C ARG A 175 -2.18 -2.31 13.74
N MET A 176 -3.38 -2.86 13.88
CA MET A 176 -4.56 -2.12 14.38
C MET A 176 -4.67 -2.16 15.91
N TYR A 177 -4.06 -3.15 16.58
CA TYR A 177 -4.14 -3.35 18.02
C TYR A 177 -2.79 -3.30 18.77
N ASP A 178 -1.65 -3.17 18.07
CA ASP A 178 -0.35 -2.94 18.70
C ASP A 178 -0.18 -1.44 19.04
N ASP A 179 -0.48 -1.05 20.27
CA ASP A 179 -0.28 0.33 20.77
C ASP A 179 1.16 0.85 20.51
N ARG A 180 2.16 -0.04 20.52
CA ARG A 180 3.58 0.30 20.31
C ARG A 180 3.92 0.57 18.84
N ASN A 181 2.96 0.40 17.94
CA ASN A 181 3.01 0.84 16.53
C ASN A 181 2.77 2.36 16.40
N HIS A 182 2.06 2.99 17.34
CA HIS A 182 1.57 4.37 17.22
C HIS A 182 2.45 5.44 17.90
N VAL A 183 3.63 5.06 18.41
CA VAL A 183 4.60 5.93 19.11
C VAL A 183 5.23 7.03 18.22
N GLY A 184 4.93 7.05 16.92
CA GLY A 184 5.31 8.15 16.02
C GLY A 184 6.79 8.15 15.62
N LYS A 185 7.36 9.34 15.36
CA LYS A 185 8.76 9.51 14.91
C LYS A 185 9.75 9.14 16.02
N TYR A 186 10.92 8.63 15.65
CA TYR A 186 12.04 8.43 16.57
C TYR A 186 12.71 9.77 16.90
N THR A 187 12.98 10.03 18.18
CA THR A 187 13.79 11.18 18.64
C THR A 187 15.29 10.88 18.51
N PRO A 188 16.17 11.90 18.56
CA PRO A 188 17.64 11.69 18.58
C PRO A 188 18.10 10.77 19.72
N GLU A 189 17.47 10.85 20.88
CA GLU A 189 17.81 10.08 22.08
C GLU A 189 17.42 8.61 21.92
N GLU A 190 16.26 8.31 21.31
CA GLU A 190 15.87 6.95 20.95
C GLU A 190 16.76 6.37 19.85
N ILE A 191 17.27 7.21 18.94
CA ILE A 191 18.20 6.82 17.88
C ILE A 191 19.54 6.40 18.48
N GLU A 192 20.08 7.16 19.45
CA GLU A 192 21.36 6.81 20.08
C GLU A 192 21.22 5.59 21.00
N LYS A 193 20.16 5.53 21.81
CA LYS A 193 19.83 4.34 22.62
C LYS A 193 19.62 3.09 21.77
N LEU A 194 19.09 3.22 20.53
CA LEU A 194 19.02 2.13 19.56
C LEU A 194 20.42 1.68 19.10
N LYS A 195 21.39 2.60 18.89
CA LYS A 195 22.77 2.23 18.56
C LYS A 195 23.42 1.44 19.69
N GLU A 196 23.33 1.95 20.93
CA GLU A 196 23.84 1.28 22.13
C GLU A 196 23.24 -0.14 22.30
N LEU A 197 21.91 -0.23 22.25
CA LEU A 197 21.21 -1.50 22.42
C LEU A 197 21.52 -2.49 21.29
N ARG A 198 21.71 -2.03 20.05
CA ARG A 198 22.15 -2.87 18.93
C ARG A 198 23.58 -3.40 19.10
N ILE A 199 24.51 -2.59 19.63
CA ILE A 199 25.87 -3.04 19.95
C ILE A 199 25.84 -4.14 21.01
N LYS A 200 24.95 -4.02 21.99
CA LYS A 200 24.83 -4.98 23.12
C LYS A 200 24.01 -6.24 22.82
N HIS A 201 22.93 -6.13 22.05
CA HIS A 201 21.94 -7.20 21.80
C HIS A 201 21.87 -7.64 20.32
N GLY A 202 22.73 -7.10 19.45
CA GLY A 202 22.79 -7.47 18.03
C GLY A 202 21.51 -7.16 17.27
N ASN A 203 20.87 -8.21 16.75
CA ASN A 203 19.63 -8.14 15.97
C ASN A 203 18.40 -8.65 16.77
N ASP A 204 18.47 -8.73 18.10
CA ASP A 204 17.31 -9.05 18.94
C ASP A 204 16.34 -7.85 19.02
N TRP A 205 15.52 -7.71 17.99
CA TRP A 205 14.53 -6.64 17.88
C TRP A 205 13.44 -6.71 18.94
N ALA A 206 13.23 -7.87 19.59
CA ALA A 206 12.24 -8.01 20.65
C ALA A 206 12.73 -7.35 21.95
N THR A 207 13.93 -7.70 22.40
CA THR A 207 14.55 -7.07 23.59
C THR A 207 14.81 -5.59 23.35
N ILE A 208 15.33 -5.21 22.17
CA ILE A 208 15.58 -3.80 21.83
C ILE A 208 14.25 -3.01 21.75
N GLY A 209 13.19 -3.60 21.18
CA GLY A 209 11.85 -3.02 21.14
C GLY A 209 11.26 -2.77 22.53
N ALA A 210 11.31 -3.79 23.40
CA ALA A 210 10.87 -3.65 24.80
C ALA A 210 11.63 -2.55 25.54
N ALA A 211 12.96 -2.48 25.38
CA ALA A 211 13.81 -1.46 26.00
C ALA A 211 13.62 -0.04 25.44
N LEU A 212 13.03 0.11 24.25
CA LEU A 212 12.67 1.40 23.62
C LEU A 212 11.18 1.74 23.75
N GLY A 213 10.33 0.84 24.29
CA GLY A 213 8.87 1.04 24.33
C GLY A 213 8.19 0.98 22.96
N ARG A 214 8.83 0.38 21.93
CA ARG A 214 8.38 0.34 20.53
C ARG A 214 8.25 -1.09 20.02
N SER A 215 7.45 -1.28 18.96
CA SER A 215 7.31 -2.60 18.34
C SER A 215 8.62 -3.07 17.69
N ALA A 216 8.92 -4.37 17.80
CA ALA A 216 10.14 -4.97 17.26
C ALA A 216 10.31 -4.71 15.74
N SER A 217 9.21 -4.71 15.00
CA SER A 217 9.15 -4.36 13.58
C SER A 217 9.63 -2.92 13.33
N SER A 218 9.13 -1.95 14.12
CA SER A 218 9.52 -0.54 14.04
C SER A 218 11.04 -0.37 14.27
N VAL A 219 11.58 -1.09 15.26
CA VAL A 219 13.02 -1.05 15.56
C VAL A 219 13.87 -1.65 14.44
N LYS A 220 13.48 -2.83 13.92
CA LYS A 220 14.15 -3.48 12.78
C LYS A 220 14.19 -2.56 11.55
N ASP A 221 13.07 -1.93 11.22
CA ASP A 221 13.00 -1.01 10.08
C ASP A 221 13.76 0.30 10.31
N ARG A 222 13.71 0.84 11.54
CA ARG A 222 14.51 2.02 11.89
C ARG A 222 16.01 1.73 11.74
N CYS A 223 16.47 0.59 12.24
CA CYS A 223 17.86 0.14 12.09
C CYS A 223 18.25 -0.11 10.63
N ARG A 224 17.37 -0.72 9.82
CA ARG A 224 17.58 -0.93 8.37
C ARG A 224 17.83 0.38 7.62
N LEU A 225 17.16 1.46 8.04
CA LEU A 225 17.27 2.78 7.43
C LEU A 225 18.41 3.65 8.02
N MET A 226 18.98 3.28 9.17
CA MET A 226 20.12 3.97 9.80
C MET A 226 21.47 3.52 9.20
N LYS A 227 21.66 3.77 7.90
CA LYS A 227 23.01 3.76 7.29
C LYS A 227 23.70 5.09 7.61
N ASP A 228 24.53 5.09 8.66
CA ASP A 228 25.27 6.28 9.13
C ASP A 228 26.25 6.87 8.08
N THR A 229 26.53 6.15 6.99
CA THR A 229 27.36 6.61 5.86
C THR A 229 26.61 7.44 4.81
N CYS A 230 25.28 7.61 4.93
CA CYS A 230 24.47 8.24 3.89
C CYS A 230 24.26 9.74 4.10
N ASN A 231 24.73 10.55 3.14
CA ASN A 231 24.56 12.00 3.08
C ASN A 231 23.08 12.41 3.13
N THR A 232 22.77 13.39 3.97
CA THR A 232 21.47 14.08 4.02
C THR A 232 21.54 15.45 3.34
N GLY A 233 20.41 15.97 2.85
CA GLY A 233 20.35 17.27 2.17
C GLY A 233 20.49 17.18 0.65
N LYS A 234 20.79 18.31 0.00
CA LYS A 234 20.90 18.46 -1.47
C LYS A 234 21.88 17.45 -2.07
N TRP A 235 21.63 17.03 -3.31
CA TRP A 235 22.56 16.23 -4.12
C TRP A 235 23.60 17.14 -4.77
N THR A 236 24.85 16.68 -4.90
CA THR A 236 25.86 17.34 -5.75
C THR A 236 25.79 16.83 -7.19
N GLU A 237 26.42 17.51 -8.13
CA GLU A 237 26.42 17.10 -9.54
C GLU A 237 27.19 15.78 -9.74
N GLU A 238 28.21 15.52 -8.93
CA GLU A 238 28.95 14.26 -8.91
C GLU A 238 28.10 13.09 -8.38
N GLU A 239 27.22 13.34 -7.39
CA GLU A 239 26.26 12.34 -6.91
C GLU A 239 25.13 12.10 -7.93
N GLU A 240 24.64 13.14 -8.62
CA GLU A 240 23.67 12.99 -9.72
C GLU A 240 24.27 12.18 -10.87
N LYS A 241 25.49 12.52 -11.29
CA LYS A 241 26.22 11.82 -12.35
C LYS A 241 26.48 10.36 -11.99
N ARG A 242 27.04 10.09 -10.80
CA ARG A 242 27.31 8.73 -10.32
C ARG A 242 26.04 7.88 -10.23
N LEU A 243 24.92 8.46 -9.80
CA LEU A 243 23.63 7.76 -9.78
C LEU A 243 23.16 7.38 -11.19
N ALA A 244 23.30 8.26 -12.17
CA ALA A 244 22.96 7.96 -13.56
C ALA A 244 23.85 6.85 -14.16
N GLU A 245 25.18 7.00 -14.05
CA GLU A 245 26.17 6.01 -14.51
C GLU A 245 25.86 4.62 -13.92
N VAL A 246 25.65 4.54 -12.61
CA VAL A 246 25.38 3.28 -11.91
C VAL A 246 24.01 2.67 -12.27
N VAL A 247 22.97 3.47 -12.56
CA VAL A 247 21.69 2.94 -13.03
C VAL A 247 21.84 2.35 -14.43
N HIS A 248 22.38 3.12 -15.38
CA HIS A 248 22.58 2.70 -16.76
C HIS A 248 23.48 1.45 -16.88
N GLU A 249 24.58 1.39 -16.13
CA GLU A 249 25.43 0.18 -16.05
C GLU A 249 24.66 -1.06 -15.55
N LEU A 250 23.75 -0.90 -14.57
CA LEU A 250 23.02 -2.02 -13.97
C LEU A 250 21.76 -2.42 -14.75
N THR A 251 21.24 -1.57 -15.64
CA THR A 251 20.12 -1.91 -16.54
C THR A 251 20.55 -2.17 -17.99
N SER A 252 21.83 -1.97 -18.33
CA SER A 252 22.34 -2.09 -19.71
C SER A 252 21.61 -1.17 -20.70
N THR A 253 21.44 0.09 -20.32
CA THR A 253 20.76 1.14 -21.11
C THR A 253 21.67 2.36 -21.30
N GLU A 254 21.40 3.20 -22.28
CA GLU A 254 22.22 4.36 -22.64
C GLU A 254 21.71 5.67 -22.00
N PRO A 255 22.58 6.68 -21.78
CA PRO A 255 22.19 7.96 -21.20
C PRO A 255 21.10 8.68 -22.02
N GLY A 256 19.90 8.80 -21.44
CA GLY A 256 18.70 9.33 -22.08
C GLY A 256 17.55 8.33 -22.17
N ASP A 257 17.84 7.03 -22.05
CA ASP A 257 16.81 5.99 -21.95
C ASP A 257 15.95 6.16 -20.68
N ILE A 258 14.64 5.96 -20.81
CA ILE A 258 13.67 6.10 -19.73
C ILE A 258 13.64 4.81 -18.89
N VAL A 259 14.35 4.81 -17.76
CA VAL A 259 14.50 3.65 -16.87
C VAL A 259 13.58 3.79 -15.64
N THR A 260 12.41 3.16 -15.67
CA THR A 260 11.39 3.24 -14.59
C THR A 260 11.21 1.96 -13.78
N GLN A 261 11.65 0.82 -14.31
CA GLN A 261 11.44 -0.52 -13.75
C GLN A 261 12.75 -1.35 -13.81
N GLY A 262 12.77 -2.53 -13.18
CA GLY A 262 13.92 -3.47 -13.22
C GLY A 262 15.14 -3.10 -12.37
N VAL A 263 15.26 -1.85 -11.91
CA VAL A 263 16.45 -1.36 -11.17
C VAL A 263 16.59 -1.97 -9.77
N SER A 264 17.73 -2.62 -9.50
CA SER A 264 18.12 -3.06 -8.15
C SER A 264 18.66 -1.89 -7.31
N TRP A 265 17.76 -1.16 -6.65
CA TRP A 265 18.10 0.04 -5.87
C TRP A 265 19.09 -0.19 -4.73
N ALA A 266 19.17 -1.42 -4.19
CA ALA A 266 20.14 -1.79 -3.18
C ALA A 266 21.57 -1.80 -3.75
N ALA A 267 21.77 -2.43 -4.92
CA ALA A 267 23.05 -2.44 -5.62
C ALA A 267 23.43 -1.05 -6.17
N VAL A 268 22.45 -0.27 -6.62
CA VAL A 268 22.65 1.15 -6.97
C VAL A 268 23.18 1.94 -5.78
N ALA A 269 22.55 1.83 -4.61
CA ALA A 269 23.00 2.54 -3.41
C ALA A 269 24.38 2.09 -2.91
N GLU A 270 24.73 0.81 -3.07
CA GLU A 270 26.06 0.28 -2.74
C GLU A 270 27.15 0.87 -3.65
N ARG A 271 26.92 0.94 -4.97
CA ARG A 271 27.87 1.52 -5.94
C ARG A 271 27.90 3.06 -5.94
N VAL A 272 26.79 3.72 -5.54
CA VAL A 272 26.76 5.17 -5.29
C VAL A 272 27.48 5.53 -3.99
N GLY A 273 27.38 4.68 -2.95
CA GLY A 273 28.10 4.79 -1.67
C GLY A 273 27.59 5.89 -0.72
N THR A 274 27.34 7.10 -1.24
CA THR A 274 26.99 8.28 -0.45
C THR A 274 25.51 8.39 -0.08
N ARG A 275 24.62 7.56 -0.64
CA ARG A 275 23.16 7.69 -0.51
C ARG A 275 22.49 6.32 -0.33
N SER A 276 21.39 6.30 0.42
CA SER A 276 20.61 5.09 0.67
C SER A 276 19.72 4.71 -0.52
N GLU A 277 19.32 3.44 -0.57
CA GLU A 277 18.38 2.85 -1.54
C GLU A 277 17.17 3.77 -1.82
N LYS A 278 16.50 4.21 -0.75
CA LYS A 278 15.33 5.10 -0.83
C LYS A 278 15.66 6.47 -1.41
N GLN A 279 16.85 7.02 -1.14
CA GLN A 279 17.30 8.29 -1.70
C GLN A 279 17.63 8.14 -3.19
N CYS A 280 18.37 7.11 -3.59
CA CYS A 280 18.69 6.84 -5.01
C CYS A 280 17.41 6.64 -5.83
N ARG A 281 16.53 5.74 -5.39
CA ARG A 281 15.23 5.48 -6.03
C ARG A 281 14.39 6.75 -6.18
N SER A 282 14.29 7.55 -5.11
CA SER A 282 13.50 8.77 -5.12
C SER A 282 14.12 9.89 -5.97
N LYS A 283 15.45 9.96 -6.07
CA LYS A 283 16.14 10.96 -6.91
C LYS A 283 16.06 10.62 -8.39
N TRP A 284 16.11 9.33 -8.74
CA TRP A 284 15.96 8.87 -10.10
C TRP A 284 14.52 9.07 -10.62
N LEU A 285 13.56 8.36 -10.04
CA LEU A 285 12.18 8.26 -10.55
C LEU A 285 11.41 9.60 -10.48
N ASN A 286 11.77 10.50 -9.55
CA ASN A 286 11.08 11.81 -9.42
C ASN A 286 11.83 12.96 -10.11
N TYR A 287 13.01 12.74 -10.71
CA TYR A 287 13.82 13.83 -11.27
C TYR A 287 14.83 13.41 -12.35
N LEU A 288 15.85 12.59 -12.06
CA LEU A 288 16.99 12.42 -12.99
C LEU A 288 16.60 11.74 -14.31
N ASN A 289 15.75 10.71 -14.24
CA ASN A 289 15.23 10.00 -15.40
C ASN A 289 14.68 10.98 -16.47
N TRP A 290 13.76 11.84 -16.02
CA TRP A 290 13.13 12.92 -16.79
C TRP A 290 14.09 14.02 -17.22
N LYS A 291 15.06 14.40 -16.36
CA LYS A 291 16.07 15.41 -16.65
C LYS A 291 16.99 14.97 -17.80
N GLN A 292 17.31 13.69 -17.89
CA GLN A 292 18.18 13.13 -18.93
C GLN A 292 17.42 12.80 -20.21
N SER A 293 16.16 12.36 -20.12
CA SER A 293 15.29 12.14 -21.29
C SER A 293 14.75 13.44 -21.92
N GLY A 294 15.22 14.63 -21.49
CA GLY A 294 14.80 15.92 -22.04
C GLY A 294 13.33 16.29 -21.79
N GLY A 295 12.73 15.78 -20.71
CA GLY A 295 11.30 15.95 -20.43
C GLY A 295 10.88 17.40 -20.15
N THR A 296 9.62 17.71 -20.44
CA THR A 296 9.04 19.06 -20.27
C THR A 296 8.59 19.31 -18.84
N GLU A 297 8.42 20.58 -18.46
CA GLU A 297 7.77 20.89 -17.18
C GLU A 297 6.30 20.43 -17.17
N TRP A 298 5.78 20.20 -15.97
CA TRP A 298 4.42 19.71 -15.72
C TRP A 298 3.50 20.88 -15.44
N THR A 299 2.44 21.03 -16.24
CA THR A 299 1.58 22.22 -16.25
C THR A 299 0.27 22.01 -15.45
N LYS A 300 -0.70 22.93 -15.57
CA LYS A 300 -2.06 22.74 -15.00
C LYS A 300 -2.95 21.92 -15.93
N GLU A 301 -2.75 22.08 -17.22
CA GLU A 301 -3.39 21.31 -18.28
C GLU A 301 -3.02 19.83 -18.12
N ASP A 302 -1.78 19.52 -17.71
CA ASP A 302 -1.37 18.16 -17.32
C ASP A 302 -2.15 17.62 -16.11
N GLU A 303 -2.48 18.46 -15.11
CA GLU A 303 -3.26 18.05 -13.93
C GLU A 303 -4.71 17.76 -14.30
N ILE A 304 -5.30 18.57 -15.18
CA ILE A 304 -6.65 18.36 -15.74
C ILE A 304 -6.67 17.09 -16.61
N ASN A 305 -5.69 16.90 -17.50
CA ASN A 305 -5.57 15.71 -18.34
C ASN A 305 -5.42 14.43 -17.49
N LEU A 306 -4.75 14.49 -16.34
CA LEU A 306 -4.58 13.34 -15.45
C LEU A 306 -5.90 12.97 -14.78
N ILE A 307 -6.66 13.98 -14.33
CA ILE A 307 -8.01 13.81 -13.78
C ILE A 307 -8.92 13.14 -14.82
N LEU A 308 -8.97 13.69 -16.04
CA LEU A 308 -9.83 13.18 -17.11
C LEU A 308 -9.47 11.74 -17.50
N ARG A 309 -8.18 11.43 -17.75
CA ARG A 309 -7.76 10.06 -18.05
C ARG A 309 -8.07 9.07 -16.91
N ILE A 310 -8.07 9.50 -15.66
CA ILE A 310 -8.44 8.64 -14.52
C ILE A 310 -9.97 8.44 -14.45
N ALA A 311 -10.77 9.41 -14.87
CA ALA A 311 -12.23 9.27 -14.97
C ALA A 311 -12.63 8.29 -16.09
N GLU A 312 -11.91 8.35 -17.23
CA GLU A 312 -12.14 7.49 -18.41
C GLU A 312 -11.77 6.02 -18.20
N LEU A 313 -11.05 5.65 -17.12
CA LEU A 313 -10.62 4.27 -16.87
C LEU A 313 -11.73 3.32 -16.40
N ASP A 314 -12.88 3.82 -15.94
CA ASP A 314 -14.02 3.06 -15.39
C ASP A 314 -13.62 1.95 -14.38
N VAL A 315 -12.58 2.20 -13.59
CA VAL A 315 -12.10 1.27 -12.55
C VAL A 315 -12.88 1.43 -11.24
N ALA A 316 -13.08 0.31 -10.54
CA ALA A 316 -13.79 0.30 -9.25
C ALA A 316 -12.87 0.59 -8.05
N ASP A 317 -11.55 0.44 -8.19
CA ASP A 317 -10.57 0.63 -7.13
C ASP A 317 -9.34 1.41 -7.63
N GLU A 318 -8.83 2.34 -6.82
CA GLU A 318 -7.61 3.11 -7.13
C GLU A 318 -6.35 2.22 -7.22
N ASN A 319 -6.39 1.02 -6.63
CA ASN A 319 -5.33 0.01 -6.76
C ASN A 319 -5.34 -0.70 -8.13
N ASP A 320 -6.45 -0.68 -8.87
CA ASP A 320 -6.56 -1.30 -10.21
C ASP A 320 -6.01 -0.38 -11.33
N ILE A 321 -5.70 0.89 -11.04
CA ILE A 321 -5.11 1.83 -11.99
C ILE A 321 -3.71 1.36 -12.41
N ASN A 322 -3.54 1.03 -13.69
CA ASN A 322 -2.24 0.73 -14.28
C ASN A 322 -1.45 2.02 -14.53
N TRP A 323 -0.67 2.43 -13.53
CA TRP A 323 0.16 3.64 -13.57
C TRP A 323 1.26 3.62 -14.64
N ASP A 324 1.70 2.43 -15.08
CA ASP A 324 2.69 2.30 -16.14
C ASP A 324 2.08 2.68 -17.50
N LEU A 325 0.89 2.14 -17.83
CA LEU A 325 0.14 2.55 -19.03
C LEU A 325 -0.35 4.02 -18.96
N LEU A 326 -0.84 4.47 -17.80
CA LEU A 326 -1.35 5.83 -17.63
C LEU A 326 -0.27 6.91 -17.84
N ALA A 327 1.00 6.55 -17.62
CA ALA A 327 2.16 7.40 -17.85
C ALA A 327 2.63 7.45 -19.33
N GLU A 328 2.02 6.69 -20.24
CA GLU A 328 2.38 6.70 -21.66
C GLU A 328 1.87 7.95 -22.40
N GLY A 329 2.68 8.44 -23.34
CA GLY A 329 2.36 9.60 -24.18
C GLY A 329 2.53 10.97 -23.51
N TRP A 330 3.23 11.06 -22.38
CA TRP A 330 3.52 12.32 -21.68
C TRP A 330 5.01 12.67 -21.72
N SER A 331 5.36 13.90 -22.10
CA SER A 331 6.73 14.43 -21.97
C SER A 331 7.05 14.99 -20.57
N SER A 332 6.03 15.29 -19.76
CA SER A 332 6.15 15.88 -18.43
C SER A 332 6.11 14.87 -17.28
N VAL A 333 5.69 13.62 -17.54
CA VAL A 333 5.68 12.53 -16.55
C VAL A 333 7.09 11.99 -16.35
N ARG A 334 7.51 11.89 -15.09
CA ARG A 334 8.88 11.50 -14.72
C ARG A 334 9.07 10.01 -14.50
N SER A 335 8.02 9.39 -13.99
CA SER A 335 7.83 7.95 -13.90
C SER A 335 6.36 7.65 -13.53
N PRO A 336 5.89 6.41 -13.73
CA PRO A 336 4.61 5.91 -13.21
C PRO A 336 4.40 6.17 -11.71
N GLN A 337 5.46 5.99 -10.92
CA GLN A 337 5.40 6.16 -9.46
C GLN A 337 5.40 7.65 -9.04
N TRP A 338 6.02 8.52 -9.84
CA TRP A 338 5.88 9.96 -9.70
C TRP A 338 4.47 10.43 -10.07
N LEU A 339 3.89 9.89 -11.15
CA LEU A 339 2.52 10.21 -11.58
C LEU A 339 1.49 9.82 -10.52
N ARG A 340 1.62 8.63 -9.93
CA ARG A 340 0.82 8.20 -8.77
C ARG A 340 0.95 9.15 -7.58
N SER A 341 2.17 9.63 -7.30
CA SER A 341 2.41 10.61 -6.22
C SER A 341 1.83 11.99 -6.54
N LYS A 342 1.75 12.37 -7.82
CA LYS A 342 1.08 13.58 -8.31
C LYS A 342 -0.43 13.48 -8.14
N TRP A 343 -1.06 12.40 -8.61
CA TRP A 343 -2.48 12.11 -8.36
C TRP A 343 -2.82 12.16 -6.87
N TRP A 344 -2.05 11.48 -6.01
CA TRP A 344 -2.29 11.52 -4.56
C TRP A 344 -2.11 12.92 -3.94
N THR A 345 -1.36 13.81 -4.59
CA THR A 345 -1.24 15.22 -4.16
C THR A 345 -2.44 16.04 -4.61
N ILE A 346 -2.91 15.85 -5.86
CA ILE A 346 -4.12 16.49 -6.41
C ILE A 346 -5.34 16.04 -5.61
N LYS A 347 -5.54 14.73 -5.44
CA LYS A 347 -6.58 14.13 -4.60
C LYS A 347 -6.62 14.78 -3.21
N ARG A 348 -5.47 15.00 -2.58
CA ARG A 348 -5.38 15.63 -1.26
C ARG A 348 -5.75 17.12 -1.20
N GLN A 349 -5.86 17.80 -2.34
CA GLN A 349 -6.33 19.19 -2.44
C GLN A 349 -7.85 19.27 -2.66
N ILE A 350 -8.47 18.19 -3.16
CA ILE A 350 -9.94 18.09 -3.28
C ILE A 350 -10.55 18.05 -1.88
N ALA A 351 -11.64 18.81 -1.68
CA ALA A 351 -12.40 18.75 -0.44
C ALA A 351 -12.99 17.34 -0.23
N ASN A 352 -13.02 16.86 1.01
CA ASN A 352 -13.62 15.58 1.41
C ASN A 352 -13.02 14.30 0.76
N HIS A 353 -11.83 14.36 0.14
CA HIS A 353 -11.15 13.22 -0.56
C HIS A 353 -10.82 11.95 0.27
N LYS A 354 -11.20 11.95 1.55
CA LYS A 354 -11.06 10.85 2.51
C LYS A 354 -12.40 10.20 2.86
N ASP A 355 -13.47 10.94 2.64
CA ASP A 355 -14.84 10.64 3.06
C ASP A 355 -15.64 10.10 1.86
N VAL A 356 -15.17 10.40 0.64
CA VAL A 356 -15.62 9.85 -0.64
C VAL A 356 -14.73 8.66 -1.04
N SER A 357 -15.33 7.56 -1.49
CA SER A 357 -14.62 6.40 -2.07
C SER A 357 -14.17 6.64 -3.52
N PHE A 358 -13.40 5.72 -4.10
CA PHE A 358 -13.18 5.69 -5.56
C PHE A 358 -14.40 5.01 -6.21
N PRO A 359 -14.89 5.43 -7.41
CA PRO A 359 -14.39 6.51 -8.28
C PRO A 359 -14.91 7.92 -7.93
N GLY A 360 -15.74 8.10 -6.90
CA GLY A 360 -16.33 9.41 -6.55
C GLY A 360 -15.30 10.54 -6.36
N ASN A 361 -14.11 10.22 -5.83
CA ASN A 361 -12.97 11.16 -5.76
C ASN A 361 -12.58 11.82 -7.09
N VAL A 362 -12.83 11.15 -8.22
CA VAL A 362 -12.50 11.65 -9.56
C VAL A 362 -13.61 12.57 -10.08
N LEU A 363 -14.87 12.25 -9.78
CA LEU A 363 -16.05 13.08 -10.10
C LEU A 363 -16.11 14.41 -9.30
N PHE A 364 -15.31 14.53 -8.22
CA PHE A 364 -15.07 15.80 -7.52
C PHE A 364 -13.80 16.53 -8.00
N ALA A 365 -13.07 15.95 -8.95
CA ALA A 365 -11.85 16.53 -9.53
C ALA A 365 -12.09 17.13 -10.93
N SER A 366 -13.01 16.53 -11.69
CA SER A 366 -13.46 16.92 -13.03
C SER A 366 -14.49 18.04 -13.01
#